data_AF-A0A970VEN3-F1
#
_entry.id   AF-A0A970VEN3-F1
#
_cell.length_a   1.000
_cell.length_b   1.000
_cell.length_c   1.000
_cell.angle_alpha   90.00
_cell.angle_beta   90.00
_cell.angle_gamma   90.00
#
_symmetry.space_group_name_H-M   'P 1'
#
loop_
_entity.id
_entity.type
_entity.pdbx_description
1 polymer ?
#
loop_
_entity_poly.entity_id
_entity_poly.type
_entity_poly.pdbx_seq_one_letter_code
_entity_poly.pdbx_strand_id
1 'polypeptide(L)'
;MARRRYVVKTRVKFMIAMLVIGYFLVTYVQQELRIREQHAKMEHLKQQIEQVEELNAELERQIEYTKSEEYIEKVARECFGWVKKGEIKFIEKKK
;
A
#
# COMPACT_ATOMS: atom_id res chain seq x y z
N MET A 1 -23.84 -18.83 65.07
CA MET A 1 -23.09 -19.01 63.80
C MET A 1 -22.01 -17.94 63.69
N ALA A 2 -20.74 -18.29 63.87
CA ALA A 2 -19.63 -17.32 63.84
C ALA A 2 -19.07 -17.18 62.41
N ARG A 3 -19.22 -15.99 61.80
CA ARG A 3 -18.60 -15.67 60.51
C ARG A 3 -17.13 -15.31 60.74
N ARG A 4 -16.21 -16.24 60.51
CA ARG A 4 -14.76 -15.93 60.45
C ARG A 4 -14.52 -15.00 59.26
N ARG A 5 -14.20 -13.74 59.55
CA ARG A 5 -13.84 -12.73 58.54
C ARG A 5 -12.37 -12.96 58.17
N TYR A 6 -12.13 -13.68 57.08
CA TYR A 6 -10.78 -13.88 56.55
C TYR A 6 -10.20 -12.51 56.11
N VAL A 7 -9.24 -12.01 56.87
CA VAL A 7 -8.51 -10.78 56.54
C VAL A 7 -7.20 -11.14 55.84
N VAL A 8 -7.06 -10.67 54.60
CA VAL A 8 -5.88 -10.93 53.78
C VAL A 8 -4.68 -10.17 54.38
N LYS A 9 -3.60 -10.89 54.72
CA LYS A 9 -2.38 -10.28 55.25
C LYS A 9 -1.77 -9.30 54.24
N THR A 10 -1.20 -8.20 54.71
CA THR A 10 -0.63 -7.13 53.86
C THR A 10 0.41 -7.65 52.86
N ARG A 11 1.23 -8.64 53.24
CA ARG A 11 2.19 -9.31 52.33
C ARG A 11 1.52 -9.96 51.12
N VAL A 12 0.36 -10.59 51.32
CA VAL A 12 -0.40 -11.24 50.25
C VAL A 12 -1.03 -10.18 49.33
N LYS A 13 -1.49 -9.05 49.88
CA LYS A 13 -1.97 -7.92 49.07
C LYS A 13 -0.88 -7.35 48.16
N PHE A 14 0.33 -7.18 48.69
CA PHE A 14 1.48 -6.74 47.88
C PHE A 14 1.85 -7.73 46.78
N MET A 15 1.83 -9.03 47.08
CA MET A 15 2.10 -10.07 46.09
C MET A 15 1.06 -10.07 44.97
N ILE A 16 -0.23 -9.94 45.30
CA ILE A 16 -1.30 -9.82 44.30
C ILE A 16 -1.13 -8.53 43.48
N ALA A 17 -0.83 -7.41 44.11
CA ALA A 17 -0.60 -6.15 43.40
C ALA A 17 0.58 -6.26 42.41
N MET A 18 1.67 -6.91 42.80
CA MET A 18 2.82 -7.14 41.93
C MET A 18 2.46 -8.04 40.73
N LEU A 19 1.67 -9.09 40.94
CA LEU A 19 1.18 -9.96 39.85
C LEU A 19 0.29 -9.19 38.87
N VAL A 20 -0.62 -8.37 39.38
CA VAL A 20 -1.50 -7.53 38.56
C VAL A 20 -0.67 -6.54 37.73
N ILE A 21 0.27 -5.85 38.36
CA ILE A 21 1.16 -4.90 37.66
C ILE A 21 1.99 -5.63 36.60
N GLY A 22 2.56 -6.80 36.93
CA GLY A 22 3.32 -7.61 35.98
C GLY A 22 2.50 -8.01 34.75
N TYR A 23 1.25 -8.43 34.96
CA TYR A 23 0.33 -8.74 33.86
C TYR A 23 0.05 -7.53 32.97
N PHE A 24 -0.22 -6.35 33.57
CA PHE A 24 -0.44 -5.12 32.82
C PHE A 24 0.80 -4.70 32.02
N LEU A 25 2.00 -4.80 32.61
CA LEU A 25 3.25 -4.47 31.91
C LEU A 25 3.48 -5.37 30.70
N VAL A 26 3.33 -6.69 30.84
CA VAL A 26 3.47 -7.63 29.73
C VAL A 26 2.45 -7.34 28.64
N THR A 27 1.19 -7.11 29.02
CA THR A 27 0.12 -6.79 28.06
C THR A 27 0.39 -5.47 27.34
N TYR A 28 0.88 -4.45 28.04
CA TYR A 28 1.21 -3.16 27.48
C TYR A 28 2.33 -3.26 26.43
N VAL A 29 3.41 -3.98 26.75
CA VAL A 29 4.51 -4.21 25.79
C VAL A 29 4.04 -4.96 24.54
N GLN A 30 3.21 -5.98 24.71
CA GLN A 30 2.65 -6.72 23.57
C GLN A 30 1.73 -5.83 22.71
N GLN A 31 0.95 -4.94 23.32
CA GLN A 31 0.10 -4.00 22.59
C GLN A 31 0.92 -3.00 21.79
N GLU A 32 1.98 -2.44 22.39
CA GLU A 32 2.88 -1.49 21.72
C GLU A 32 3.52 -2.12 20.46
N LEU A 33 3.97 -3.37 20.55
CA LEU A 33 4.52 -4.09 19.39
C LEU A 33 3.48 -4.30 18.29
N ARG A 34 2.26 -4.71 18.65
CA ARG A 34 1.17 -4.89 17.66
C ARG A 34 0.80 -3.59 16.98
N ILE A 35 0.75 -2.48 17.72
CA ILE A 35 0.46 -1.16 17.18
C ILE A 35 1.53 -0.78 16.15
N ARG A 36 2.82 -0.98 16.46
CA ARG A 36 3.91 -0.71 15.52
C ARG A 36 3.80 -1.55 14.25
N GLU A 37 3.53 -2.85 14.38
CA GLU A 37 3.32 -3.72 13.21
C GLU A 37 2.11 -3.29 12.37
N GLN A 38 1.01 -2.88 13.02
CA GLN A 38 -0.17 -2.37 12.32
C GLN A 38 0.12 -1.06 11.60
N HIS A 39 0.88 -0.14 12.19
CA HIS A 39 1.31 1.09 11.53
C HIS A 39 2.18 0.80 10.32
N ALA A 40 3.18 -0.07 10.44
CA ALA A 40 4.03 -0.45 9.32
C ALA A 40 3.23 -1.09 8.18
N LYS A 41 2.27 -1.96 8.50
CA LYS A 41 1.34 -2.55 7.51
C LYS A 41 0.49 -1.48 6.83
N MET A 42 -0.03 -0.52 7.60
CA MET A 42 -0.85 0.57 7.07
C MET A 42 -0.04 1.45 6.12
N GLU A 43 1.19 1.82 6.46
CA GLU A 43 2.07 2.59 5.57
C GLU A 43 2.38 1.82 4.28
N HIS A 44 2.72 0.54 4.40
CA HIS A 44 2.98 -0.32 3.24
C HIS A 44 1.75 -0.48 2.33
N LEU A 45 0.55 -0.59 2.91
CA LEU A 45 -0.70 -0.64 2.12
C LEU A 45 -0.98 0.70 1.43
N LYS A 46 -0.74 1.82 2.10
CA LYS A 46 -0.89 3.16 1.48
C LYS A 46 0.05 3.34 0.30
N GLN A 47 1.32 2.94 0.45
CA GLN A 47 2.29 2.99 -0.64
C GLN A 47 1.87 2.13 -1.83
N GLN A 48 1.31 0.94 -1.59
CA GLN A 48 0.79 0.11 -2.67
C GLN A 48 -0.41 0.75 -3.38
N ILE A 49 -1.32 1.40 -2.64
CA ILE A 49 -2.44 2.12 -3.23
C ILE A 49 -1.92 3.24 -4.13
N GLU A 50 -1.00 4.06 -3.63
CA GLU A 50 -0.42 5.18 -4.39
C GLU A 50 0.27 4.68 -5.68
N GLN A 51 1.06 3.62 -5.60
CA GLN A 51 1.70 3.02 -6.79
C GLN A 51 0.67 2.53 -7.82
N VAL A 52 -0.42 1.90 -7.37
CA VAL A 52 -1.47 1.41 -8.27
C VAL A 52 -2.25 2.57 -8.88
N GLU A 53 -2.51 3.63 -8.12
CA GLU A 53 -3.17 4.84 -8.62
C GLU A 53 -2.30 5.56 -9.67
N GLU A 54 -1.00 5.70 -9.42
CA GLU A 54 -0.07 6.26 -10.39
C GLU A 54 -0.02 5.43 -11.68
N LEU A 55 0.08 4.10 -11.55
CA LEU A 55 0.07 3.19 -12.69
C LEU A 55 -1.23 3.31 -13.48
N ASN A 56 -2.38 3.38 -12.78
CA ASN A 56 -3.67 3.52 -13.45
C ASN A 56 -3.76 4.87 -14.20
N ALA A 57 -3.32 5.97 -13.60
CA ALA A 57 -3.27 7.27 -14.25
C ALA A 57 -2.30 7.30 -15.45
N GLU A 58 -1.21 6.56 -15.41
CA GLU A 58 -0.33 6.37 -16.56
C GLU A 58 -1.04 5.59 -17.69
N LEU A 59 -1.68 4.47 -17.37
CA LEU A 59 -2.40 3.66 -18.33
C LEU A 59 -3.56 4.43 -18.98
N GLU A 60 -4.31 5.22 -18.21
CA GLU A 60 -5.36 6.08 -18.73
C GLU A 60 -4.81 7.11 -19.73
N ARG A 61 -3.65 7.72 -19.44
CA ARG A 61 -2.97 8.63 -20.38
C ARG A 61 -2.52 7.91 -21.64
N GLN A 62 -2.01 6.68 -21.55
CA GLN A 62 -1.62 5.89 -22.72
C GLN A 62 -2.83 5.52 -23.60
N ILE A 63 -3.96 5.16 -22.96
CA ILE A 63 -5.22 4.88 -23.66
C ILE A 63 -5.70 6.14 -24.39
N GLU A 64 -5.66 7.30 -23.73
CA GLU A 64 -6.08 8.54 -24.36
C GLU A 64 -5.16 8.95 -25.51
N TYR A 65 -3.84 8.80 -25.34
CA TYR A 65 -2.87 9.02 -26.41
C TYR A 65 -3.13 8.11 -27.62
N THR A 66 -3.51 6.85 -27.38
CA THR A 66 -3.87 5.89 -28.44
C THR A 66 -5.06 6.36 -29.28
N LYS A 67 -5.95 7.19 -28.73
CA LYS A 67 -7.10 7.77 -29.45
C LYS A 67 -6.76 9.06 -30.20
N SER A 68 -5.58 9.64 -29.97
CA SER A 68 -5.17 10.87 -30.64
C SER A 68 -4.94 10.66 -32.15
N GLU A 69 -5.22 11.68 -32.96
CA GLU A 69 -4.98 11.65 -34.41
C GLU A 69 -3.49 11.39 -34.74
N GLU A 70 -2.59 11.85 -33.86
CA GLU A 70 -1.15 11.68 -34.02
C GLU A 70 -0.72 10.21 -33.87
N TYR A 71 -1.31 9.48 -32.91
CA TYR A 71 -1.08 8.05 -32.79
C TYR A 71 -1.68 7.28 -33.96
N ILE A 72 -2.90 7.64 -34.39
CA ILE A 72 -3.57 7.02 -35.55
C ILE A 72 -2.72 7.24 -36.82
N GLU A 73 -2.20 8.45 -37.03
CA GLU A 73 -1.31 8.77 -38.15
C GLU A 73 0.00 7.98 -38.09
N LYS A 74 0.60 7.86 -36.90
CA LYS A 74 1.81 7.06 -36.70
C LYS A 74 1.58 5.59 -37.04
N VAL A 75 0.53 4.97 -36.51
CA VAL A 75 0.16 3.59 -36.81
C VAL A 75 -0.17 3.41 -38.29
N ALA A 76 -0.84 4.39 -38.92
CA ALA A 76 -1.14 4.34 -40.34
C ALA A 76 0.12 4.38 -41.22
N ARG A 77 1.10 5.20 -40.85
CA ARG A 77 2.43 5.28 -41.50
C ARG A 77 3.23 3.99 -41.29
N GLU A 78 3.23 3.41 -40.09
CA GLU A 78 4.01 2.22 -39.74
C GLU A 78 3.41 0.92 -40.30
N CYS A 79 2.11 0.68 -40.07
CA CYS A 79 1.45 -0.58 -40.46
C CYS A 79 1.03 -0.61 -41.93
N PHE A 80 0.49 0.50 -42.44
CA PHE A 80 -0.05 0.56 -43.80
C PHE A 80 0.84 1.34 -44.77
N GLY A 81 1.90 1.99 -44.27
CA GLY A 81 2.78 2.79 -45.12
C GLY A 81 2.11 4.03 -45.70
N TRP A 82 0.99 4.48 -45.11
CA TRP A 82 0.20 5.61 -45.59
C TRP A 82 0.98 6.92 -45.44
N VAL A 83 0.72 7.87 -46.34
CA VAL A 83 1.33 9.21 -46.36
C VAL A 83 0.24 10.24 -46.64
N LYS A 84 0.39 11.45 -46.10
CA LYS A 84 -0.61 12.52 -46.34
C LYS A 84 -0.57 12.97 -47.81
N LYS A 85 -1.67 13.56 -48.26
CA LYS A 85 -1.79 14.08 -49.64
C LYS A 85 -0.69 15.12 -49.89
N GLY A 86 0.25 14.80 -50.77
CA GLY A 86 1.40 15.65 -51.11
C GLY A 86 2.74 15.21 -50.52
N GLU A 87 2.79 14.19 -49.67
CA GLU A 87 4.04 13.60 -49.16
C GLU A 87 4.57 12.49 -50.10
N ILE A 88 5.89 12.37 -50.24
CA ILE A 88 6.56 11.37 -51.06
C ILE A 88 7.34 10.41 -50.13
N LYS A 89 7.04 9.11 -50.19
CA LYS A 89 7.71 8.09 -49.37
C LYS A 89 9.13 7.82 -49.90
N PHE A 90 10.16 8.27 -49.19
CA PHE A 90 11.56 7.93 -49.50
C PHE A 90 11.90 6.55 -48.95
N ILE A 91 12.20 5.59 -49.83
CA ILE A 91 12.74 4.28 -49.46
C ILE A 91 14.24 4.33 -49.76
N GLU A 92 15.06 4.42 -48.72
CA GLU A 92 16.51 4.42 -48.87
C GLU A 92 16.98 3.01 -49.27
N LYS A 93 17.52 2.89 -50.49
CA LYS A 93 18.09 1.63 -50.98
C LYS A 93 19.41 1.42 -50.25
N LYS A 94 19.43 0.59 -49.19
CA LYS A 94 20.69 0.14 -48.58
C LYS A 94 21.56 -0.49 -49.67
N LYS A 95 22.79 0.01 -49.79
CA LYS A 95 23.86 -0.61 -50.60
C LYS A 95 24.30 -1.92 -49.98
#